data_AF-A0A1G1Z286-F1
#
_entry.id   AF-A0A1G1Z286-F1
#
_cell.length_a   1.000
_cell.length_b   1.000
_cell.length_c   1.000
_cell.angle_alpha   90.00
_cell.angle_beta   90.00
_cell.angle_gamma   90.00
#
_symmetry.space_group_name_H-M   'P 1'
#
loop_
_entity.id
_entity.type
_entity.pdbx_description
1 polymer ?
#
loop_
_entity_poly.entity_id
_entity_poly.type
_entity_poly.pdbx_seq_one_letter_code
_entity_poly.pdbx_strand_id
1 'polypeptide(L)'
;MENVENEIRKSFAQLSALKKNLPNTSEINEKYVKIFHKEIGRLVILGYKDLEEFKIPENEITPRPTFYSPETGTEYSDEKFVDRELMLMQLDAVLTFFQLGSEKIEIGFQSRN
;
A
#
# COMPACT_ATOMS: atom_id res chain seq x y z
N MET A 1 -13.69 21.31 -10.32
CA MET A 1 -12.82 20.36 -11.04
C MET A 1 -11.36 20.51 -10.64
N GLU A 2 -10.78 21.72 -10.65
CA GLU A 2 -9.38 21.98 -10.23
C GLU A 2 -9.03 21.46 -8.83
N ASN A 3 -9.97 21.51 -7.87
CA ASN A 3 -9.75 21.02 -6.52
C ASN A 3 -9.58 19.48 -6.45
N VAL A 4 -10.33 18.72 -7.26
CA VAL A 4 -10.27 17.24 -7.26
C VAL A 4 -8.94 16.75 -7.82
N GLU A 5 -8.49 17.34 -8.92
CA GLU A 5 -7.21 16.98 -9.54
C GLU A 5 -6.04 17.30 -8.61
N ASN A 6 -6.10 18.42 -7.89
CA ASN A 6 -5.10 18.75 -6.87
C ASN A 6 -5.07 17.71 -5.73
N GLU A 7 -6.23 17.28 -5.22
CA GLU A 7 -6.31 16.25 -4.17
C GLU A 7 -5.80 14.88 -4.63
N ILE A 8 -6.04 14.50 -5.89
CA ILE A 8 -5.46 13.28 -6.49
C ILE A 8 -3.93 13.39 -6.52
N ARG A 9 -3.39 14.51 -7.03
CA ARG A 9 -1.94 14.76 -7.09
C ARG A 9 -1.30 14.74 -5.70
N LYS A 10 -1.95 15.33 -4.69
CA LYS A 10 -1.49 15.27 -3.29
C LYS A 10 -1.43 13.83 -2.77
N SER A 11 -2.48 13.03 -3.01
CA SER A 11 -2.52 11.63 -2.58
C SER A 11 -1.40 10.83 -3.24
N PHE A 12 -1.20 11.02 -4.55
CA PHE A 12 -0.13 10.36 -5.30
C PHE A 12 1.27 10.77 -4.81
N ALA A 13 1.47 12.05 -4.50
CA ALA A 13 2.71 12.56 -3.93
C ALA A 13 2.99 11.95 -2.55
N GLN A 14 1.97 11.79 -1.70
CA GLN A 14 2.08 11.15 -0.39
C GLN A 14 2.44 9.67 -0.52
N LEU A 15 1.79 8.93 -1.41
CA LEU A 15 2.10 7.51 -1.67
C LEU A 15 3.53 7.33 -2.21
N SER A 16 3.95 8.19 -3.14
CA SER A 16 5.31 8.19 -3.68
C SER A 16 6.36 8.51 -2.61
N ALA A 17 6.08 9.50 -1.77
CA ALA A 17 6.95 9.86 -0.64
C ALA A 17 7.01 8.74 0.39
N LEU A 18 5.88 8.07 0.66
CA LEU A 18 5.82 6.93 1.57
C LEU A 18 6.75 5.82 1.08
N LYS A 19 6.60 5.35 -0.18
CA LYS A 19 7.48 4.34 -0.78
C LYS A 19 8.96 4.69 -0.65
N LYS A 20 9.34 5.93 -0.98
CA LYS A 20 10.74 6.39 -0.96
C LYS A 20 11.35 6.39 0.44
N ASN A 21 10.54 6.60 1.47
CA ASN A 21 11.02 6.83 2.84
C ASN A 21 10.63 5.72 3.81
N LEU A 22 10.15 4.57 3.32
CA LEU A 22 9.90 3.42 4.19
C LEU A 22 11.23 2.97 4.84
N PRO A 23 11.19 2.62 6.14
CA PRO A 23 12.33 2.00 6.81
C PRO A 23 12.88 0.81 6.02
N ASN A 24 14.22 0.67 6.03
CA ASN A 24 14.88 -0.48 5.42
C ASN A 24 15.02 -1.62 6.44
N THR A 25 13.88 -2.19 6.84
CA THR A 25 13.74 -3.28 7.82
C THR A 25 12.93 -4.43 7.21
N SER A 26 12.92 -5.62 7.82
CA SER A 26 12.09 -6.74 7.32
C SER A 26 10.59 -6.45 7.46
N GLU A 27 10.22 -5.75 8.52
CA GLU A 27 8.84 -5.45 8.88
C GLU A 27 8.62 -3.94 8.94
N ILE A 28 7.40 -3.51 8.64
CA ILE A 28 6.96 -2.12 8.64
C ILE A 28 5.87 -1.95 9.69
N ASN A 29 6.07 -1.00 10.61
CA ASN A 29 5.09 -0.68 11.64
C ASN A 29 3.76 -0.19 11.03
N GLU A 30 2.65 -0.59 11.64
CA GLU A 30 1.28 -0.29 11.20
C GLU A 30 1.00 1.20 10.96
N LYS A 31 1.77 2.12 11.58
CA LYS A 31 1.64 3.56 11.34
C LYS A 31 1.79 3.92 9.86
N TYR A 32 2.66 3.22 9.12
CA TYR A 32 2.85 3.45 7.68
C TYR A 32 1.72 2.85 6.86
N VAL A 33 1.17 1.71 7.29
CA VAL A 33 -0.02 1.09 6.68
C VAL A 33 -1.23 2.02 6.82
N LYS A 34 -1.42 2.64 7.99
CA LYS A 34 -2.48 3.63 8.22
C LYS A 34 -2.37 4.84 7.30
N ILE A 35 -1.15 5.32 7.02
CA ILE A 35 -0.93 6.40 6.05
C ILE A 35 -1.33 5.94 4.64
N PHE A 36 -0.90 4.74 4.24
CA PHE A 36 -1.26 4.15 2.95
C PHE A 36 -2.78 4.00 2.79
N HIS A 37 -3.45 3.31 3.73
CA HIS A 37 -4.90 3.11 3.72
C HIS A 37 -5.68 4.43 3.71
N LYS A 38 -5.20 5.46 4.40
CA LYS A 38 -5.82 6.79 4.39
C LYS A 38 -5.82 7.41 3.00
N GLU A 39 -4.70 7.36 2.30
CA GLU A 39 -4.60 7.93 0.95
C GLU A 39 -5.37 7.10 -0.07
N ILE A 40 -5.40 5.76 0.06
CA ILE A 40 -6.32 4.90 -0.71
C ILE A 40 -7.77 5.30 -0.48
N GLY A 41 -8.18 5.45 0.78
CA GLY A 41 -9.54 5.89 1.13
C GLY A 41 -9.89 7.26 0.53
N ARG A 42 -8.94 8.20 0.50
CA ARG A 42 -9.15 9.50 -0.16
C ARG A 42 -9.39 9.31 -1.67
N LEU A 43 -8.58 8.51 -2.34
CA LEU A 43 -8.72 8.25 -3.78
C LEU A 43 -10.04 7.52 -4.12
N VAL A 44 -10.46 6.58 -3.28
CA VAL A 44 -11.76 5.90 -3.40
C VAL A 44 -12.92 6.90 -3.32
N ILE A 45 -12.89 7.82 -2.35
CA ILE A 45 -13.89 8.90 -2.22
C ILE A 45 -13.92 9.80 -3.46
N LEU A 46 -12.76 10.01 -4.09
CA LEU A 46 -12.62 10.82 -5.30
C LEU A 46 -13.02 10.10 -6.60
N GLY A 47 -13.46 8.83 -6.51
CA GLY A 47 -14.04 8.08 -7.63
C GLY A 47 -13.24 6.84 -8.06
N TYR A 48 -12.07 6.59 -7.50
CA TYR A 48 -11.23 5.43 -7.82
C TYR A 48 -11.59 4.23 -6.93
N LYS A 49 -12.81 3.73 -7.06
CA LYS A 49 -13.37 2.70 -6.16
C LYS A 49 -12.57 1.40 -6.14
N ASP A 50 -11.99 1.01 -7.28
CA ASP A 50 -11.24 -0.22 -7.44
C ASP A 50 -9.92 -0.22 -6.63
N LEU A 51 -9.47 0.95 -6.16
CA LEU A 51 -8.26 1.03 -5.33
C LEU A 51 -8.42 0.43 -3.94
N GLU A 52 -9.66 0.18 -3.50
CA GLU A 52 -9.92 -0.50 -2.23
C GLU A 52 -9.26 -1.90 -2.20
N GLU A 53 -9.14 -2.55 -3.36
CA GLU A 53 -8.50 -3.88 -3.51
C GLU A 53 -6.99 -3.87 -3.23
N PHE A 54 -6.34 -2.70 -3.30
CA PHE A 54 -4.91 -2.57 -2.98
C PHE A 54 -4.64 -2.38 -1.48
N LYS A 55 -5.68 -2.30 -0.64
CA LYS A 55 -5.45 -2.23 0.81
C LYS A 55 -4.81 -3.51 1.31
N ILE A 56 -3.82 -3.35 2.18
CA ILE A 56 -3.27 -4.47 2.96
C ILE A 56 -4.40 -5.02 3.86
N PRO A 57 -4.70 -6.33 3.79
CA PRO A 57 -5.69 -6.95 4.66
C PRO A 57 -5.31 -6.88 6.15
N GLU A 58 -6.28 -6.68 7.03
CA GLU A 58 -6.04 -6.55 8.48
C GLU A 58 -5.38 -7.78 9.12
N ASN A 59 -5.60 -8.97 8.55
CA ASN A 59 -4.96 -10.21 9.02
C ASN A 59 -3.46 -10.30 8.69
N GLU A 60 -2.96 -9.44 7.80
CA GLU A 60 -1.52 -9.31 7.48
C GLU A 60 -0.84 -8.27 8.39
N ILE A 61 -1.59 -7.59 9.26
CA ILE A 61 -1.10 -6.55 10.17
C ILE A 61 -1.08 -7.14 11.59
N THR A 62 0.01 -7.81 11.94
CA THR A 62 0.10 -8.65 13.14
C THR A 62 1.14 -8.13 14.14
N PRO A 63 0.93 -8.35 15.45
CA PRO A 63 2.00 -8.26 16.43
C PRO A 63 3.16 -9.20 16.08
N ARG A 64 4.38 -8.81 16.40
CA ARG A 64 5.54 -9.71 16.27
C ARG A 64 5.81 -10.43 17.58
N PRO A 65 6.33 -11.67 17.54
CA PRO A 65 6.80 -12.35 18.74
C PRO A 65 8.00 -11.61 19.34
N THR A 66 7.97 -11.33 20.63
CA THR A 66 9.03 -10.62 21.35
C THR A 66 9.84 -11.55 22.24
N PHE A 67 9.19 -12.57 22.81
CA PHE A 67 9.81 -13.52 23.71
C PHE A 67 9.08 -14.87 23.65
N TYR A 68 9.82 -15.96 23.83
CA TYR A 68 9.26 -17.30 23.94
C TYR A 68 9.75 -17.98 25.22
N SER A 69 8.81 -18.52 25.99
CA SER A 69 9.07 -19.38 27.14
C SER A 69 8.24 -20.67 27.04
N PRO A 70 8.82 -21.85 27.32
CA PRO A 70 8.05 -23.10 27.37
C PRO A 70 6.90 -23.09 28.38
N GLU A 71 7.00 -22.30 29.45
CA GLU A 71 6.01 -22.27 30.54
C GLU A 71 4.84 -21.31 30.27
N THR A 72 5.12 -20.16 29.62
CA THR A 72 4.16 -19.06 29.43
C THR A 72 3.75 -18.84 27.98
N GLY A 73 4.40 -19.51 27.02
CA GLY A 73 4.13 -19.38 25.60
C GLY A 73 4.89 -18.22 24.94
N THR A 74 4.33 -17.72 23.83
CA THR A 74 4.93 -16.61 23.07
C THR A 74 4.31 -15.30 23.52
N GLU A 75 5.15 -14.35 23.91
CA GLU A 75 4.77 -12.96 24.13
C GLU A 75 4.87 -12.19 22.81
N TYR A 76 3.97 -11.23 22.64
CA TYR A 76 3.85 -10.44 21.41
C TYR A 76 4.03 -8.96 21.72
N SER A 77 4.45 -8.19 20.72
CA SER A 77 4.53 -6.73 20.82
C SER A 77 3.16 -6.07 20.92
N ASP A 78 3.10 -4.90 21.58
CA ASP A 78 1.91 -4.06 21.54
C ASP A 78 1.67 -3.43 20.15
N GLU A 79 2.77 -3.11 19.46
CA GLU A 79 2.72 -2.60 18.09
C GLU A 79 2.46 -3.73 17.08
N LYS A 80 1.78 -3.38 15.99
CA LYS A 80 1.58 -4.28 14.85
C LYS A 80 2.46 -3.91 13.68
N PHE A 81 2.77 -4.91 12.87
CA PHE A 81 3.66 -4.81 11.74
C PHE A 81 3.09 -5.55 10.54
N VAL A 82 3.59 -5.20 9.36
CA VAL A 82 3.37 -5.93 8.11
C VAL A 82 4.72 -6.23 7.47
N ASP A 83 4.81 -7.32 6.71
CA ASP A 83 5.99 -7.59 5.88
C ASP A 83 6.28 -6.42 4.94
N ARG A 84 7.56 -6.01 4.89
CA ARG A 84 7.98 -4.89 4.04
C ARG A 84 7.72 -5.16 2.57
N GLU A 85 7.91 -6.41 2.14
CA GLU A 85 7.69 -6.81 0.76
C GLU A 85 6.23 -6.64 0.35
N LEU A 86 5.30 -7.04 1.21
CA LEU A 86 3.86 -6.83 1.00
C LEU A 86 3.52 -5.34 0.92
N MET A 87 4.06 -4.53 1.84
CA MET A 87 3.85 -3.07 1.82
C MET A 87 4.36 -2.43 0.52
N LEU A 88 5.56 -2.80 0.07
CA LEU A 88 6.13 -2.29 -1.17
C LEU A 88 5.35 -2.77 -2.39
N MET A 89 4.95 -4.04 -2.43
CA MET A 89 4.16 -4.59 -3.53
C MET A 89 2.86 -3.80 -3.71
N GLN A 90 2.15 -3.47 -2.62
CA GLN A 90 0.90 -2.70 -2.70
C GLN A 90 1.12 -1.25 -3.12
N LEU A 91 2.17 -0.60 -2.60
CA LEU A 91 2.56 0.74 -3.05
C LEU A 91 2.89 0.75 -4.55
N ASP A 92 3.60 -0.27 -5.03
CA ASP A 92 4.02 -0.37 -6.43
C ASP A 92 2.82 -0.64 -7.33
N ALA A 93 1.90 -1.50 -6.92
CA ALA A 93 0.67 -1.78 -7.65
C ALA A 93 -0.17 -0.51 -7.85
N VAL A 94 -0.39 0.26 -6.78
CA VAL A 94 -1.18 1.50 -6.84
C VAL A 94 -0.48 2.55 -7.70
N LEU A 95 0.81 2.78 -7.50
CA LEU A 95 1.56 3.76 -8.29
C LEU A 95 1.59 3.38 -9.77
N THR A 96 1.73 2.10 -10.08
CA THR A 96 1.70 1.57 -11.46
C THR A 96 0.32 1.70 -12.08
N PHE A 97 -0.76 1.45 -11.34
CA PHE A 97 -2.13 1.64 -11.83
C PHE A 97 -2.35 3.04 -12.40
N PHE A 98 -1.87 4.08 -11.70
CA PHE A 98 -1.97 5.46 -12.18
C PHE A 98 -1.04 5.76 -13.36
N GLN A 99 0.12 5.11 -13.44
CA GLN A 99 1.02 5.25 -14.60
C GLN A 99 0.37 4.64 -15.86
N LEU A 100 -0.16 3.43 -15.76
CA LEU A 100 -0.86 2.75 -16.85
C LEU A 100 -2.10 3.51 -17.33
N GLY A 101 -2.84 4.16 -16.42
CA GLY A 101 -3.99 4.99 -16.79
C GLY A 101 -3.63 6.25 -17.60
N SER A 102 -2.37 6.66 -17.61
CA SER A 102 -1.87 7.81 -18.37
C SER A 102 -1.30 7.46 -19.75
N GLU A 103 -1.04 6.18 -20.01
CA GLU A 103 -0.56 5.68 -21.30
C GLU A 103 -1.71 5.02 -22.08
N LYS A 104 -1.86 5.35 -23.37
CA LYS A 104 -2.72 4.55 -24.26
C LYS A 104 -2.07 3.18 -24.45
N ILE A 105 -2.57 2.17 -23.74
CA ILE A 105 -2.12 0.79 -23.93
C ILE A 105 -2.64 0.29 -25.28
N GLU A 106 -1.84 0.41 -26.34
CA GLU A 106 -2.08 -0.30 -27.59
C GLU A 106 -1.71 -1.78 -27.40
N ILE A 107 -2.70 -2.60 -27.02
CA ILE A 107 -2.51 -4.06 -26.97
C ILE A 107 -2.46 -4.58 -28.41
N GLY A 108 -1.28 -4.52 -29.02
CA GLY A 108 -1.00 -5.11 -30.32
C GLY A 108 -0.91 -6.63 -30.22
N PHE A 109 -2.05 -7.32 -30.25
CA PHE A 109 -2.05 -8.74 -30.60
C PHE A 109 -1.64 -8.86 -32.07
N GLN A 110 -0.35 -9.10 -32.32
CA GLN A 110 0.09 -9.50 -33.65
C GLN A 110 -0.50 -10.88 -33.95
N SER A 111 -1.59 -10.90 -34.73
CA SER A 111 -2.09 -12.10 -35.37
C SER A 111 -1.00 -12.60 -36.31
N ARG A 112 -0.29 -13.66 -35.92
CA ARG A 112 0.55 -14.42 -36.84
C ARG A 112 -0.37 -15.13 -37.83
N ASN A 113 -0.39 -14.64 -39.07
CA ASN A 113 -0.82 -15.42 -40.23
C ASN A 113 0.22 -16.50 -40.56
#